data_AF-A0A849WG94-F1
#
_entry.id   AF-A0A849WG94-F1
#
_cell.length_a   1.000
_cell.length_b   1.000
_cell.length_c   1.000
_cell.angle_alpha   90.00
_cell.angle_beta   90.00
_cell.angle_gamma   90.00
#
_symmetry.space_group_name_H-M   'P 1'
#
loop_
_entity.id
_entity.type
_entity.pdbx_description
1 polymer ?
#
loop_
_entity_poly.entity_id
_entity_poly.type
_entity_poly.pdbx_seq_one_letter_code
_entity_poly.pdbx_strand_id
1 'polypeptide(L)'
;MHFIFCIFLYIFLPFLFLSAQQDCNQILINGVFDNEVLLQDQNFNYAMSDYVSTLDYGQYQKTMGASASVPTEVGNLSGGWNQSQFEEWKKKYLSSKTETLSSSQSISMFKSKASETIVKAWSDCMNRYGLFSYIKEISKESASFSIIWKPIPGDKNLPMVQNITIRGGKVNNFKKGQKIKEGQNIFALDRTNTQDLFLVVTTTRGDLEEYLPFWKAPVVTAKEIIHKDNLNPLTEGWAYRGKSEKADETPVEDELKAWEIKDYGTTDAQGGIRQYHYPLTQDLLNKATKSGWKLSIRVKIVEPKDQLDYSIFCRYSKGNWSWTMCFGIKEGKAAVGLQSGQKGEKLITHKVPSGPNNYHLYELVYDPNTKQCSVYIDGTNYGTYAGWNDDLPPHVAWGASDNTATGRGRYNLVKWEILK
;
A
#
# COMPACT_ATOMS: atom_id res chain seq x y z
N MET A 1 59.15 -63.86 13.72
CA MET A 1 58.70 -64.91 12.76
C MET A 1 57.18 -64.97 12.91
N HIS A 2 56.43 -64.23 12.09
CA HIS A 2 55.61 -64.75 10.97
C HIS A 2 54.57 -65.79 11.44
N PHE A 3 53.25 -65.75 11.18
CA PHE A 3 52.30 -64.85 10.46
C PHE A 3 50.91 -65.58 10.51
N ILE A 4 49.77 -64.86 10.29
CA ILE A 4 48.51 -65.32 9.60
C ILE A 4 47.48 -66.17 10.42
N PHE A 5 46.12 -65.99 10.41
CA PHE A 5 45.14 -64.99 9.92
C PHE A 5 43.69 -65.33 10.43
N CYS A 6 42.74 -64.44 10.10
CA CYS A 6 41.26 -64.58 9.93
C CYS A 6 40.34 -64.36 11.16
N ILE A 7 39.69 -63.19 11.32
CA ILE A 7 38.52 -62.57 10.61
C ILE A 7 37.15 -63.05 11.14
N PHE A 8 36.36 -62.14 11.74
CA PHE A 8 34.91 -61.84 11.57
C PHE A 8 34.57 -60.66 12.51
N LEU A 9 34.46 -59.41 12.03
CA LEU A 9 33.23 -58.73 11.54
C LEU A 9 32.10 -58.60 12.59
N TYR A 10 31.95 -57.43 13.22
CA TYR A 10 30.81 -56.53 12.96
C TYR A 10 30.94 -55.21 13.73
N ILE A 11 30.84 -54.14 12.96
CA ILE A 11 30.71 -52.75 13.37
C ILE A 11 29.27 -52.53 13.86
N PHE A 12 29.11 -51.97 15.06
CA PHE A 12 27.95 -51.14 15.39
C PHE A 12 28.45 -49.87 16.08
N LEU A 13 28.80 -48.89 15.26
CA LEU A 13 28.78 -47.49 15.65
C LEU A 13 27.32 -47.10 15.90
N PRO A 14 26.98 -46.44 17.03
CA PRO A 14 25.70 -45.77 17.13
C PRO A 14 25.72 -44.62 16.13
N PHE A 15 25.00 -44.80 15.01
CA PHE A 15 24.70 -43.71 14.11
C PHE A 15 23.96 -42.62 14.90
N LEU A 16 24.52 -41.42 14.76
CA LEU A 16 23.93 -40.16 15.15
C LEU A 16 22.47 -40.09 14.67
N PHE A 17 21.51 -40.13 15.59
CA PHE A 17 20.23 -39.46 15.37
C PHE A 17 20.44 -37.95 15.63
N LEU A 18 21.23 -37.31 14.78
CA LEU A 18 21.19 -35.86 14.62
C LEU A 18 20.07 -35.54 13.63
N SER A 19 19.24 -34.58 14.01
CA SER A 19 17.84 -34.45 13.66
C SER A 19 17.54 -34.07 12.20
N ALA A 20 16.70 -34.85 11.53
CA ALA A 20 16.03 -34.50 10.26
C ALA A 20 15.18 -33.19 10.32
N GLN A 21 15.09 -32.55 11.48
CA GLN A 21 14.50 -31.22 11.66
C GLN A 21 15.39 -30.09 11.11
N GLN A 22 16.70 -30.32 10.97
CA GLN A 22 17.62 -29.35 10.37
C GLN A 22 17.39 -29.16 8.86
N ASP A 23 16.87 -30.17 8.15
CA ASP A 23 16.71 -30.10 6.69
C ASP A 23 15.42 -29.38 6.24
N CYS A 24 14.29 -29.51 6.94
CA CYS A 24 13.09 -28.75 6.58
C CYS A 24 13.20 -27.25 6.89
N ASN A 25 14.06 -26.90 7.84
CA ASN A 25 14.38 -25.49 8.13
C ASN A 25 15.12 -24.82 6.96
N GLN A 26 15.75 -25.59 6.07
CA GLN A 26 16.38 -25.06 4.86
C GLN A 26 15.36 -24.49 3.87
N ILE A 27 14.13 -25.02 3.84
CA ILE A 27 13.05 -24.48 3.00
C ILE A 27 12.63 -23.08 3.48
N LEU A 28 12.80 -22.83 4.77
CA LEU A 28 12.51 -21.54 5.40
C LEU A 28 13.71 -20.58 5.42
N ILE A 29 14.88 -21.00 4.93
CA ILE A 29 16.12 -20.21 5.08
C ILE A 29 16.06 -18.90 4.31
N ASN A 30 15.22 -18.84 3.27
CA ASN A 30 14.93 -17.65 2.48
C ASN A 30 13.62 -16.95 2.88
N GLY A 31 13.00 -17.35 4.00
CA GLY A 31 11.69 -16.86 4.46
C GLY A 31 10.49 -17.61 3.85
N VAL A 32 9.28 -17.40 4.39
CA VAL A 32 8.03 -18.04 3.92
C VAL A 32 7.26 -17.22 2.87
N PHE A 33 7.85 -16.17 2.32
CA PHE A 33 7.16 -15.19 1.46
C PHE A 33 7.86 -15.13 0.10
N ASP A 34 7.11 -15.29 -1.00
CA ASP A 34 7.68 -15.42 -2.36
C ASP A 34 8.42 -14.16 -2.83
N ASN A 35 8.07 -12.99 -2.30
CA ASN A 35 8.74 -11.69 -2.54
C ASN A 35 8.30 -10.59 -1.54
N GLU A 36 7.79 -10.94 -0.35
CA GLU A 36 7.35 -9.95 0.64
C GLU A 36 8.14 -10.07 1.94
N VAL A 37 8.95 -9.06 2.25
CA VAL A 37 9.43 -8.84 3.62
C VAL A 37 8.19 -8.59 4.48
N LEU A 38 8.04 -9.36 5.55
CA LEU A 38 7.07 -9.12 6.61
C LEU A 38 7.18 -7.69 7.14
N LEU A 39 6.34 -6.81 6.62
CA LEU A 39 6.03 -5.53 7.25
C LEU A 39 4.52 -5.37 7.24
N GLN A 40 3.88 -5.93 8.27
CA GLN A 40 2.81 -5.20 8.94
C GLN A 40 3.17 -5.02 10.42
N ASP A 41 4.11 -4.10 10.58
CA ASP A 41 4.22 -3.02 11.57
C ASP A 41 4.07 -3.33 13.06
N GLN A 42 2.97 -3.84 13.59
CA GLN A 42 2.72 -3.68 15.03
C GLN A 42 3.63 -4.54 15.94
N ASN A 43 3.90 -5.80 15.61
CA ASN A 43 4.75 -6.67 16.46
C ASN A 43 6.26 -6.37 16.34
N PHE A 44 6.69 -5.94 15.15
CA PHE A 44 8.03 -5.43 14.95
C PHE A 44 8.25 -4.15 15.77
N ASN A 45 7.25 -3.25 15.77
CA ASN A 45 7.32 -2.01 16.52
C ASN A 45 7.42 -2.24 18.04
N TYR A 46 6.76 -3.26 18.60
CA TYR A 46 6.87 -3.57 20.03
C TYR A 46 8.22 -4.16 20.44
N ALA A 47 8.72 -5.16 19.71
CA ALA A 47 10.02 -5.77 20.01
C ALA A 47 11.17 -4.77 19.78
N MET A 48 11.07 -3.94 18.75
CA MET A 48 12.06 -2.89 18.48
C MET A 48 11.95 -1.76 19.51
N SER A 49 10.75 -1.38 19.95
CA SER A 49 10.57 -0.38 21.02
C SER A 49 11.14 -0.87 22.36
N ASP A 50 10.94 -2.13 22.73
CA ASP A 50 11.49 -2.70 23.97
C ASP A 50 13.03 -2.77 23.92
N TYR A 51 13.58 -3.26 22.81
CA TYR A 51 15.02 -3.28 22.57
C TYR A 51 15.65 -1.88 22.60
N VAL A 52 15.06 -0.91 21.90
CA VAL A 52 15.55 0.48 21.87
C VAL A 52 15.43 1.14 23.25
N SER A 53 14.41 0.81 24.05
CA SER A 53 14.23 1.34 25.40
C SER A 53 15.33 0.90 26.39
N THR A 54 15.88 -0.29 26.21
CA THR A 54 16.90 -0.87 27.12
C THR A 54 18.34 -0.64 26.66
N LEU A 55 18.55 -0.29 25.38
CA LEU A 55 19.87 -0.10 24.79
C LEU A 55 20.60 1.14 25.37
N ASP A 56 21.77 0.96 25.98
CA ASP A 56 22.64 2.06 26.41
C ASP A 56 23.71 2.42 25.35
N TYR A 57 24.33 3.60 25.49
CA TYR A 57 25.31 4.08 24.51
C TYR A 57 26.57 3.18 24.41
N GLY A 58 27.00 2.55 25.50
CA GLY A 58 28.14 1.63 25.50
C GLY A 58 27.84 0.32 24.78
N GLN A 59 26.61 -0.19 24.92
CA GLN A 59 26.09 -1.33 24.15
C GLN A 59 25.93 -0.99 22.68
N TYR A 60 25.40 0.20 22.37
CA TYR A 60 25.31 0.73 21.01
C TYR A 60 26.66 0.76 20.28
N GLN A 61 27.72 1.30 20.92
CA GLN A 61 29.06 1.35 20.32
C GLN A 61 29.65 -0.05 20.06
N LYS A 62 29.38 -1.02 20.95
CA LYS A 62 29.83 -2.41 20.77
C LYS A 62 29.12 -3.13 19.61
N THR A 63 27.83 -2.88 19.43
CA THR A 63 27.01 -3.51 18.39
C THR A 63 27.28 -2.92 16.99
N MET A 64 27.50 -1.61 16.89
CA MET A 64 27.74 -0.93 15.61
C MET A 64 29.20 -0.92 15.15
N GLY A 65 30.14 -1.30 16.03
CA GLY A 65 31.57 -1.35 15.73
C GLY A 65 32.02 -2.51 14.83
N ALA A 66 31.14 -3.48 14.54
CA ALA A 66 31.49 -4.71 13.82
C ALA A 66 30.94 -4.85 12.38
N SER A 67 29.93 -4.07 11.94
CA SER A 67 29.47 -3.99 10.53
C SER A 67 28.35 -2.94 10.34
N ALA A 68 28.03 -2.64 9.07
CA ALA A 68 27.34 -1.47 8.49
C ALA A 68 26.02 -0.96 9.12
N SER A 69 25.74 0.33 8.84
CA SER A 69 24.60 1.14 9.29
C SER A 69 23.22 0.50 9.08
N VAL A 70 22.32 0.66 10.05
CA VAL A 70 20.92 0.21 9.98
C VAL A 70 19.99 1.42 9.79
N PRO A 71 19.24 1.51 8.69
CA PRO A 71 18.27 2.58 8.47
C PRO A 71 17.05 2.42 9.40
N THR A 72 16.57 3.53 9.98
CA THR A 72 15.28 3.58 10.70
C THR A 72 14.46 4.79 10.23
N GLU A 73 13.14 4.76 10.39
CA GLU A 73 12.24 5.88 10.03
C GLU A 73 12.55 7.19 10.78
N VAL A 74 13.31 7.12 11.87
CA VAL A 74 13.68 8.25 12.72
C VAL A 74 15.15 8.70 12.50
N GLY A 75 15.86 8.08 11.54
CA GLY A 75 17.24 8.41 11.14
C GLY A 75 18.15 7.19 10.95
N ASN A 76 19.27 7.36 10.23
CA ASN A 76 20.27 6.31 10.00
C ASN A 76 21.18 6.13 11.22
N LEU A 77 21.12 4.99 11.91
CA LEU A 77 22.06 4.65 12.98
C LEU A 77 23.46 4.41 12.40
N SER A 78 24.43 5.27 12.73
CA SER A 78 25.82 5.16 12.24
C SER A 78 26.84 5.13 13.37
N GLY A 79 27.87 4.30 13.24
CA GLY A 79 28.88 4.07 14.28
C GLY A 79 29.71 5.30 14.71
N GLY A 80 29.52 6.46 14.08
CA GLY A 80 30.19 7.72 14.42
C GLY A 80 29.39 8.65 15.35
N TRP A 81 28.19 8.26 15.80
CA TRP A 81 27.37 9.09 16.68
C TRP A 81 27.99 9.23 18.07
N ASN A 82 27.91 10.44 18.64
CA ASN A 82 28.22 10.66 20.05
C ASN A 82 26.99 10.35 20.95
N GLN A 83 27.21 10.26 22.26
CA GLN A 83 26.18 9.87 23.23
C GLN A 83 24.93 10.77 23.19
N SER A 84 25.12 12.07 22.98
CA SER A 84 24.01 13.03 22.92
C SER A 84 23.10 12.78 21.71
N GLN A 85 23.68 12.40 20.57
CA GLN A 85 22.94 12.12 19.34
C GLN A 85 22.14 10.81 19.43
N PHE A 86 22.66 9.80 20.13
CA PHE A 86 21.98 8.52 20.36
C PHE A 86 20.75 8.67 21.26
N GLU A 87 20.86 9.38 22.37
CA GLU A 87 19.76 9.55 23.33
C GLU A 87 18.61 10.39 22.78
N GLU A 88 18.91 11.41 21.96
CA GLU A 88 17.89 12.23 21.29
C GLU A 88 17.07 11.40 20.29
N TRP A 89 17.73 10.50 19.54
CA TRP A 89 17.06 9.56 18.65
C TRP A 89 16.19 8.54 19.41
N LYS A 90 16.72 7.92 20.47
CA LYS A 90 16.02 6.92 21.29
C LYS A 90 14.72 7.46 21.88
N LYS A 91 14.74 8.69 22.40
CA LYS A 91 13.56 9.38 22.95
C LYS A 91 12.48 9.65 21.90
N LYS A 92 12.87 10.00 20.68
CA LYS A 92 11.95 10.28 19.57
C LYS A 92 11.31 9.00 19.01
N TYR A 93 12.03 7.89 19.04
CA TYR A 93 11.53 6.58 18.60
C TYR A 93 10.42 6.03 19.52
N LEU A 94 10.62 6.09 20.85
CA LEU A 94 9.73 5.46 21.84
C LEU A 94 8.39 6.18 22.09
N SER A 95 8.26 7.46 21.71
CA SER A 95 7.05 8.25 21.95
C SER A 95 5.92 8.02 20.93
N SER A 96 6.04 7.02 20.04
CA SER A 96 5.25 6.97 18.80
C SER A 96 4.15 5.88 18.62
N LYS A 97 3.89 4.84 19.48
CA LYS A 97 2.78 3.83 19.23
C LYS A 97 2.14 3.09 20.45
N THR A 98 0.83 2.74 20.38
CA THR A 98 0.03 1.88 21.32
C THR A 98 -1.02 0.98 20.60
N GLU A 99 -0.89 -0.36 20.63
CA GLU A 99 -1.90 -1.44 20.85
C GLU A 99 -1.34 -2.86 20.49
N THR A 100 -1.43 -3.85 21.40
CA THR A 100 -0.77 -5.18 21.32
C THR A 100 -1.69 -6.32 20.82
N LEU A 101 -1.19 -7.20 19.93
CA LEU A 101 -1.89 -8.39 19.41
C LEU A 101 -1.52 -9.67 20.19
N SER A 102 -2.42 -10.66 20.25
CA SER A 102 -2.12 -11.98 20.84
C SER A 102 -1.35 -12.93 19.90
N SER A 103 -0.71 -13.97 20.45
CA SER A 103 0.12 -14.92 19.68
C SER A 103 -0.66 -15.71 18.63
N SER A 104 -1.91 -16.10 18.91
CA SER A 104 -2.77 -16.81 17.95
C SER A 104 -3.21 -15.92 16.78
N GLN A 105 -3.47 -14.63 17.05
CA GLN A 105 -3.76 -13.62 16.03
C GLN A 105 -2.55 -13.38 15.13
N SER A 106 -1.35 -13.32 15.72
CA SER A 106 -0.11 -13.17 14.99
C SER A 106 0.10 -14.35 14.03
N ILE A 107 0.00 -15.60 14.53
CA ILE A 107 0.21 -16.82 13.74
C ILE A 107 -0.77 -16.95 12.58
N SER A 108 -2.05 -16.64 12.77
CA SER A 108 -3.04 -16.69 11.68
C SER A 108 -2.76 -15.64 10.60
N MET A 109 -2.33 -14.44 11.00
CA MET A 109 -1.95 -13.39 10.06
C MET A 109 -0.73 -13.78 9.21
N PHE A 110 0.28 -14.41 9.82
CA PHE A 110 1.43 -15.00 9.11
C PHE A 110 1.00 -16.09 8.13
N LYS A 111 0.08 -17.00 8.51
CA LYS A 111 -0.44 -18.07 7.64
C LYS A 111 -1.15 -17.52 6.39
N SER A 112 -1.85 -16.39 6.51
CA SER A 112 -2.62 -15.79 5.39
C SER A 112 -1.77 -15.07 4.34
N LYS A 113 -0.51 -14.74 4.66
CA LYS A 113 0.39 -13.96 3.82
C LYS A 113 1.56 -14.77 3.27
N ALA A 114 1.82 -15.93 3.84
CA ALA A 114 2.88 -16.81 3.41
C ALA A 114 2.60 -17.34 1.99
N SER A 115 3.67 -17.47 1.21
CA SER A 115 3.63 -18.03 -0.14
C SER A 115 2.98 -19.41 -0.13
N GLU A 116 1.96 -19.61 -0.95
CA GLU A 116 1.34 -20.94 -1.10
C GLU A 116 2.36 -21.98 -1.54
N THR A 117 3.35 -21.60 -2.35
CA THR A 117 4.41 -22.49 -2.86
C THR A 117 5.41 -22.88 -1.78
N ILE A 118 5.90 -21.91 -0.98
CA ILE A 118 6.87 -22.16 0.10
C ILE A 118 6.19 -22.87 1.27
N VAL A 119 4.97 -22.46 1.63
CA VAL A 119 4.18 -23.15 2.65
C VAL A 119 3.87 -24.58 2.22
N LYS A 120 3.54 -24.81 0.94
CA LYS A 120 3.34 -26.17 0.43
C LYS A 120 4.64 -26.97 0.44
N ALA A 121 5.77 -26.40 -0.01
CA ALA A 121 7.07 -27.09 0.01
C ALA A 121 7.53 -27.42 1.44
N TRP A 122 7.38 -26.48 2.37
CA TRP A 122 7.65 -26.71 3.79
C TRP A 122 6.67 -27.71 4.39
N SER A 123 5.38 -27.63 4.08
CA SER A 123 4.36 -28.58 4.51
C SER A 123 4.60 -29.98 3.93
N ASP A 124 5.12 -30.08 2.72
CA ASP A 124 5.48 -31.34 2.07
C ASP A 124 6.76 -31.91 2.67
N CYS A 125 7.70 -31.08 3.12
CA CYS A 125 8.84 -31.53 3.94
C CYS A 125 8.39 -31.94 5.35
N MET A 126 7.44 -31.18 5.90
CA MET A 126 6.74 -31.48 7.13
C MET A 126 5.63 -32.51 6.92
N ASN A 127 5.58 -33.25 5.79
CA ASN A 127 4.75 -34.46 5.59
C ASN A 127 5.23 -35.58 6.51
N ARG A 128 5.16 -35.28 7.79
CA ARG A 128 5.24 -36.20 8.88
C ARG A 128 3.83 -36.72 9.09
N TYR A 129 3.81 -37.96 9.53
CA TYR A 129 2.62 -38.55 10.08
C TYR A 129 2.09 -37.70 11.24
N GLY A 130 0.78 -37.52 11.35
CA GLY A 130 0.18 -36.63 12.32
C GLY A 130 -1.18 -36.08 11.91
N LEU A 131 -1.72 -35.25 12.80
CA LEU A 131 -2.99 -34.57 12.65
C LEU A 131 -2.75 -33.06 12.50
N PHE A 132 -3.34 -32.45 11.47
CA PHE A 132 -3.14 -31.05 11.12
C PHE A 132 -4.46 -30.39 10.75
N SER A 133 -4.53 -29.07 10.86
CA SER A 133 -5.69 -28.30 10.40
C SER A 133 -5.34 -26.95 9.81
N TYR A 134 -6.32 -26.35 9.12
CA TYR A 134 -6.35 -24.93 8.76
C TYR A 134 -7.79 -24.48 8.45
N ILE A 135 -8.06 -23.19 8.60
CA ILE A 135 -9.28 -22.54 8.10
C ILE A 135 -8.92 -21.67 6.89
N LYS A 136 -9.80 -21.68 5.87
CA LYS A 136 -9.72 -20.81 4.69
C LYS A 136 -11.01 -20.00 4.56
N GLU A 137 -10.87 -18.71 4.33
CA GLU A 137 -12.00 -17.83 4.04
C GLU A 137 -12.56 -18.09 2.63
N ILE A 138 -13.89 -18.17 2.52
CA ILE A 138 -14.60 -18.32 1.25
C ILE A 138 -15.38 -17.05 0.92
N SER A 139 -16.04 -16.46 1.91
CA SER A 139 -16.75 -15.18 1.81
C SER A 139 -16.89 -14.51 3.18
N LYS A 140 -17.54 -13.34 3.23
CA LYS A 140 -17.91 -12.67 4.49
C LYS A 140 -18.77 -13.53 5.43
N GLU A 141 -19.50 -14.49 4.88
CA GLU A 141 -20.49 -15.32 5.60
C GLU A 141 -20.08 -16.80 5.65
N SER A 142 -18.98 -17.18 4.99
CA SER A 142 -18.57 -18.58 4.90
C SER A 142 -17.05 -18.77 4.93
N ALA A 143 -16.63 -19.87 5.53
CA ALA A 143 -15.27 -20.36 5.52
C ALA A 143 -15.28 -21.88 5.33
N SER A 144 -14.11 -22.46 5.08
CA SER A 144 -13.91 -23.90 5.08
C SER A 144 -12.86 -24.27 6.13
N PHE A 145 -13.10 -25.33 6.88
CA PHE A 145 -12.17 -25.93 7.81
C PHE A 145 -11.67 -27.25 7.27
N SER A 146 -10.35 -27.39 7.15
CA SER A 146 -9.71 -28.62 6.70
C SER A 146 -9.00 -29.28 7.87
N ILE A 147 -9.21 -30.59 8.04
CA ILE A 147 -8.41 -31.46 8.92
C ILE A 147 -7.74 -32.53 8.09
N ILE A 148 -6.45 -32.74 8.28
CA ILE A 148 -5.64 -33.72 7.56
C ILE A 148 -5.08 -34.73 8.57
N TRP A 149 -5.36 -36.01 8.35
CA TRP A 149 -4.77 -37.11 9.12
C TRP A 149 -3.84 -37.95 8.23
N LYS A 150 -2.58 -38.10 8.64
CA LYS A 150 -1.58 -38.96 8.00
C LYS A 150 -1.06 -39.97 9.02
N PRO A 151 -1.54 -41.23 9.03
CA PRO A 151 -1.14 -42.21 10.05
C PRO A 151 0.30 -42.69 9.84
N ILE A 152 1.03 -42.93 10.94
CA ILE A 152 2.33 -43.63 10.90
C ILE A 152 2.11 -45.03 10.28
N PRO A 153 3.03 -45.58 9.48
CA PRO A 153 2.86 -46.90 8.88
C PRO A 153 2.59 -47.94 9.97
N GLY A 154 1.46 -48.66 9.83
CA GLY A 154 1.00 -49.63 10.82
C GLY A 154 0.00 -49.09 11.86
N ASP A 155 -0.19 -47.78 11.96
CA ASP A 155 -1.20 -47.18 12.84
C ASP A 155 -2.60 -47.27 12.21
N LYS A 156 -3.44 -48.14 12.77
CA LYS A 156 -4.83 -48.35 12.34
C LYS A 156 -5.84 -47.49 13.12
N ASN A 157 -5.39 -46.74 14.13
CA ASN A 157 -6.27 -46.03 15.05
C ASN A 157 -6.56 -44.61 14.54
N LEU A 158 -7.74 -44.40 13.96
CA LEU A 158 -8.17 -43.09 13.48
C LEU A 158 -8.38 -42.10 14.65
N PRO A 159 -7.98 -40.82 14.49
CA PRO A 159 -8.34 -39.77 15.44
C PRO A 159 -9.85 -39.65 15.57
N MET A 160 -10.35 -39.58 16.79
CA MET A 160 -11.77 -39.40 17.08
C MET A 160 -11.99 -38.05 17.74
N VAL A 161 -12.95 -37.29 17.24
CA VAL A 161 -13.31 -35.98 17.79
C VAL A 161 -13.96 -36.15 19.16
N GLN A 162 -13.37 -35.54 20.18
CA GLN A 162 -13.86 -35.55 21.56
C GLN A 162 -14.69 -34.31 21.89
N ASN A 163 -14.31 -33.15 21.35
CA ASN A 163 -15.02 -31.89 21.55
C ASN A 163 -14.81 -30.93 20.36
N ILE A 164 -15.78 -30.04 20.15
CA ILE A 164 -15.70 -28.96 19.16
C ILE A 164 -16.19 -27.68 19.84
N THR A 165 -15.33 -26.67 19.90
CA THR A 165 -15.68 -25.33 20.39
C THR A 165 -15.52 -24.34 19.25
N ILE A 166 -16.59 -23.61 18.93
CA ILE A 166 -16.56 -22.58 17.89
C ILE A 166 -17.11 -21.26 18.43
N ARG A 167 -16.44 -20.15 18.10
CA ARG A 167 -16.88 -18.77 18.34
C ARG A 167 -16.90 -18.03 17.01
N GLY A 168 -17.85 -17.10 16.84
CA GLY A 168 -18.02 -16.33 15.60
C GLY A 168 -18.56 -17.11 14.41
N GLY A 169 -19.10 -18.32 14.62
CA GLY A 169 -19.63 -19.16 13.55
C GLY A 169 -20.19 -20.50 14.00
N LYS A 170 -20.45 -21.37 13.03
CA LYS A 170 -20.97 -22.74 13.19
C LYS A 170 -20.27 -23.67 12.21
N VAL A 171 -20.00 -24.91 12.59
CA VAL A 171 -19.48 -25.94 11.68
C VAL A 171 -20.59 -26.89 11.24
N ASN A 172 -20.71 -27.13 9.94
CA ASN A 172 -21.73 -27.98 9.37
C ASN A 172 -21.21 -29.42 9.21
N ASN A 173 -22.03 -30.40 9.60
CA ASN A 173 -21.74 -31.84 9.44
C ASN A 173 -20.44 -32.33 10.10
N PHE A 174 -20.01 -31.70 11.20
CA PHE A 174 -18.86 -32.12 12.00
C PHE A 174 -19.25 -32.23 13.47
N LYS A 175 -19.09 -33.41 14.09
CA LYS A 175 -19.63 -33.70 15.43
C LYS A 175 -18.70 -34.53 16.32
N LYS A 176 -18.91 -34.45 17.63
CA LYS A 176 -18.29 -35.33 18.63
C LYS A 176 -18.52 -36.80 18.28
N GLY A 177 -17.49 -37.63 18.46
CA GLY A 177 -17.46 -39.05 18.13
C GLY A 177 -17.13 -39.36 16.67
N GLN A 178 -17.04 -38.35 15.80
CA GLN A 178 -16.67 -38.56 14.40
C GLN A 178 -15.20 -38.99 14.29
N LYS A 179 -14.94 -40.03 13.50
CA LYS A 179 -13.57 -40.45 13.15
C LYS A 179 -13.08 -39.64 11.95
N ILE A 180 -11.85 -39.15 12.03
CA ILE A 180 -11.18 -38.42 10.96
C ILE A 180 -10.50 -39.46 10.06
N LYS A 181 -10.95 -39.55 8.81
CA LYS A 181 -10.39 -40.49 7.83
C LYS A 181 -8.99 -40.05 7.44
N GLU A 182 -8.15 -41.00 7.04
CA GLU A 182 -6.87 -40.70 6.39
C GLU A 182 -7.06 -39.77 5.20
N GLY A 183 -6.15 -38.81 5.04
CA GLY A 183 -6.23 -37.74 4.05
C GLY A 183 -6.93 -36.48 4.57
N GLN A 184 -7.38 -35.64 3.63
CA GLN A 184 -8.00 -34.36 3.93
C GLN A 184 -9.53 -34.52 4.08
N ASN A 185 -10.07 -33.98 5.17
CA ASN A 185 -11.49 -33.88 5.45
C ASN A 185 -11.84 -32.38 5.50
N ILE A 186 -12.79 -31.93 4.68
CA ILE A 186 -13.17 -30.52 4.56
C ILE A 186 -14.59 -30.33 5.08
N PHE A 187 -14.77 -29.32 5.92
CA PHE A 187 -16.04 -28.97 6.55
C PHE A 187 -16.39 -27.52 6.23
N ALA A 188 -17.66 -27.25 5.92
CA ALA A 188 -18.14 -25.89 5.74
C ALA A 188 -18.36 -25.21 7.11
N LEU A 189 -17.94 -23.96 7.21
CA LEU A 189 -18.18 -23.08 8.35
C LEU A 189 -19.08 -21.93 7.93
N ASP A 190 -20.16 -21.71 8.68
CA ASP A 190 -20.98 -20.51 8.57
C ASP A 190 -20.43 -19.46 9.54
N ARG A 191 -20.26 -18.22 9.08
CA ARG A 191 -19.70 -17.13 9.88
C ARG A 191 -20.76 -16.16 10.34
N THR A 192 -20.59 -15.64 11.54
CA THR A 192 -21.23 -14.39 11.93
C THR A 192 -20.32 -13.24 11.48
N ASN A 193 -20.81 -12.40 10.57
CA ASN A 193 -20.04 -11.31 9.94
C ASN A 193 -19.48 -10.25 10.91
N THR A 194 -19.90 -10.26 12.17
CA THR A 194 -19.50 -9.28 13.20
C THR A 194 -18.41 -9.76 14.15
N GLN A 195 -17.91 -11.01 14.04
CA GLN A 195 -16.97 -11.58 15.02
C GLN A 195 -15.84 -12.37 14.36
N ASP A 196 -14.71 -12.46 15.06
CA ASP A 196 -13.63 -13.37 14.71
C ASP A 196 -14.10 -14.82 14.80
N LEU A 197 -13.64 -15.65 13.88
CA LEU A 197 -13.94 -17.08 13.87
C LEU A 197 -12.81 -17.80 14.59
N PHE A 198 -13.13 -18.44 15.72
CA PHE A 198 -12.18 -19.24 16.49
C PHE A 198 -12.73 -20.66 16.64
N LEU A 199 -11.92 -21.65 16.28
CA LEU A 199 -12.31 -23.06 16.27
C LEU A 199 -11.27 -23.90 17.01
N VAL A 200 -11.72 -24.66 18.01
CA VAL A 200 -10.91 -25.65 18.71
C VAL A 200 -11.55 -27.02 18.52
N VAL A 201 -10.77 -27.98 18.06
CA VAL A 201 -11.19 -29.37 17.88
C VAL A 201 -10.29 -30.27 18.70
N THR A 202 -10.83 -30.80 19.79
CA THR A 202 -10.13 -31.77 20.64
C THR A 202 -10.34 -33.16 20.07
N THR A 203 -9.24 -33.90 19.89
CA THR A 203 -9.27 -35.28 19.38
C THR A 203 -8.51 -36.23 20.30
N THR A 204 -8.67 -37.53 20.08
CA THR A 204 -7.85 -38.56 20.74
C THR A 204 -6.35 -38.47 20.40
N ARG A 205 -5.93 -37.59 19.49
CA ARG A 205 -4.53 -37.38 19.08
C ARG A 205 -4.01 -35.97 19.38
N GLY A 206 -4.76 -35.17 20.13
CA GLY A 206 -4.41 -33.79 20.49
C GLY A 206 -5.44 -32.77 20.03
N ASP A 207 -5.18 -31.52 20.40
CA ASP A 207 -6.02 -30.36 20.09
C ASP A 207 -5.58 -29.70 18.78
N LEU A 208 -6.56 -29.24 18.02
CA LEU A 208 -6.38 -28.43 16.82
C LEU A 208 -7.02 -27.07 17.07
N GLU A 209 -6.26 -25.99 16.87
CA GLU A 209 -6.74 -24.62 17.07
C GLU A 209 -6.57 -23.80 15.80
N GLU A 210 -7.66 -23.17 15.36
CA GLU A 210 -7.65 -22.30 14.19
C GLU A 210 -8.37 -20.98 14.48
N TYR A 211 -7.86 -19.93 13.84
CA TYR A 211 -8.38 -18.58 13.95
C TYR A 211 -8.46 -17.95 12.57
N LEU A 212 -9.58 -17.29 12.28
CA LEU A 212 -9.78 -16.49 11.09
C LEU A 212 -10.40 -15.15 11.52
N PRO A 213 -9.71 -14.01 11.34
CA PRO A 213 -10.21 -12.72 11.78
C PRO A 213 -11.50 -12.36 11.06
N PHE A 214 -12.37 -11.59 11.71
CA PHE A 214 -13.59 -11.10 11.11
C PHE A 214 -13.30 -10.38 9.80
N TRP A 215 -14.15 -10.57 8.81
CA TRP A 215 -14.00 -9.90 7.53
C TRP A 215 -14.23 -8.40 7.74
N LYS A 216 -13.14 -7.64 7.88
CA LYS A 216 -13.18 -6.19 7.65
C LYS A 216 -13.26 -6.02 6.15
N ALA A 217 -14.43 -5.63 5.66
CA ALA A 217 -14.50 -5.03 4.33
C ALA A 217 -13.41 -3.96 4.30
N PRO A 218 -12.52 -3.94 3.29
CA PRO A 218 -11.51 -2.90 3.20
C PRO A 218 -12.27 -1.58 3.31
N VAL A 219 -11.96 -0.80 4.35
CA VAL A 219 -12.49 0.55 4.44
C VAL A 219 -11.94 1.22 3.20
N VAL A 220 -12.81 1.41 2.20
CA VAL A 220 -12.49 2.22 1.05
C VAL A 220 -12.50 3.64 1.58
N THR A 221 -11.43 4.02 2.28
CA THR A 221 -11.13 5.41 2.49
C THR A 221 -11.08 5.99 1.10
N ALA A 222 -11.98 6.95 0.80
CA ALA A 222 -11.96 7.66 -0.47
C ALA A 222 -10.51 8.05 -0.73
N LYS A 223 -9.92 7.52 -1.80
CA LYS A 223 -8.51 7.79 -2.09
C LYS A 223 -8.45 9.26 -2.48
N GLU A 224 -7.74 10.02 -1.66
CA GLU A 224 -7.41 11.41 -1.91
C GLU A 224 -5.97 11.46 -2.43
N ILE A 225 -5.77 12.18 -3.53
CA ILE A 225 -4.47 12.57 -4.06
C ILE A 225 -4.39 14.08 -3.88
N ILE A 226 -3.38 14.56 -3.16
CA ILE A 226 -3.29 15.97 -2.77
C ILE A 226 -1.86 16.49 -2.92
N HIS A 227 -1.75 17.69 -3.48
CA HIS A 227 -0.66 18.62 -3.28
C HIS A 227 -1.21 19.82 -2.50
N LYS A 228 -0.50 20.26 -1.45
CA LYS A 228 -0.96 21.37 -0.61
C LYS A 228 0.19 22.31 -0.20
N ASP A 229 -0.15 23.59 -0.14
CA ASP A 229 0.70 24.70 0.28
C ASP A 229 1.97 24.78 -0.59
N ASN A 230 3.15 24.97 0.00
CA ASN A 230 4.43 25.01 -0.73
C ASN A 230 5.28 23.75 -0.54
N LEU A 231 4.66 22.64 -0.14
CA LEU A 231 5.36 21.36 0.00
C LEU A 231 5.90 20.90 -1.36
N ASN A 232 7.04 20.20 -1.33
CA ASN A 232 7.59 19.62 -2.55
C ASN A 232 6.69 18.47 -3.03
N PRO A 233 6.08 18.56 -4.23
CA PRO A 233 5.14 17.54 -4.71
C PRO A 233 5.75 16.13 -4.79
N LEU A 234 7.07 16.01 -4.97
CA LEU A 234 7.75 14.71 -4.96
C LEU A 234 7.62 13.99 -3.61
N THR A 235 7.56 14.74 -2.50
CA THR A 235 7.38 14.18 -1.15
C THR A 235 5.94 13.76 -0.86
N GLU A 236 5.00 14.24 -1.66
CA GLU A 236 3.57 13.91 -1.59
C GLU A 236 3.19 12.78 -2.56
N GLY A 237 4.17 12.17 -3.24
CA GLY A 237 4.01 11.04 -4.14
C GLY A 237 3.72 11.40 -5.59
N TRP A 238 3.84 12.67 -5.98
CA TRP A 238 3.77 13.07 -7.38
C TRP A 238 5.07 12.72 -8.11
N ALA A 239 4.95 12.30 -9.37
CA ALA A 239 6.08 12.14 -10.27
C ALA A 239 6.26 13.40 -11.11
N TYR A 240 7.50 13.87 -11.25
CA TYR A 240 7.83 15.01 -12.09
C TYR A 240 8.06 14.58 -13.55
N ARG A 241 7.63 15.41 -14.50
CA ARG A 241 7.89 15.29 -15.93
C ARG A 241 8.36 16.64 -16.46
N GLY A 242 9.65 16.73 -16.82
CA GLY A 242 10.23 17.88 -17.51
C GLY A 242 11.71 17.69 -17.87
N LYS A 243 12.25 18.62 -18.67
CA LYS A 243 13.60 18.51 -19.26
C LYS A 243 14.72 19.17 -18.44
N SER A 244 14.43 20.15 -17.57
CA SER A 244 15.44 20.91 -16.83
C SER A 244 15.46 20.59 -15.33
N GLU A 245 16.65 20.74 -14.73
CA GLU A 245 16.90 20.62 -13.30
C GLU A 245 16.18 21.74 -12.54
N LYS A 246 15.06 21.43 -11.85
CA LYS A 246 14.41 22.06 -10.67
C LYS A 246 14.37 23.59 -10.44
N ALA A 247 15.20 24.44 -11.07
CA ALA A 247 15.38 25.85 -10.74
C ALA A 247 14.15 26.73 -11.03
N ASP A 248 13.24 26.25 -11.88
CA ASP A 248 12.03 26.96 -12.27
C ASP A 248 10.82 26.61 -11.40
N GLU A 249 11.02 25.74 -10.40
CA GLU A 249 9.98 25.23 -9.52
C GLU A 249 10.38 25.41 -8.07
N THR A 250 9.73 26.35 -7.40
CA THR A 250 10.16 26.78 -6.08
C THR A 250 9.00 26.89 -5.11
N PRO A 251 9.20 26.52 -3.84
CA PRO A 251 8.26 26.90 -2.80
C PRO A 251 8.21 28.42 -2.71
N VAL A 252 7.01 28.98 -2.63
CA VAL A 252 6.76 30.40 -2.46
C VAL A 252 5.99 30.60 -1.15
N GLU A 253 6.48 31.52 -0.32
CA GLU A 253 5.86 31.92 0.95
C GLU A 253 5.03 33.21 0.76
N ASP A 254 4.04 33.17 -0.13
CA ASP A 254 3.08 34.26 -0.30
C ASP A 254 1.86 34.09 0.62
N GLU A 255 0.73 34.76 0.34
CA GLU A 255 -0.43 34.80 1.23
C GLU A 255 -1.02 33.42 1.59
N LEU A 256 -0.89 32.42 0.72
CA LEU A 256 -1.40 31.06 0.96
C LEU A 256 -0.30 30.01 1.03
N LYS A 257 0.96 30.36 0.74
CA LYS A 257 2.03 29.42 0.39
C LYS A 257 1.68 28.59 -0.83
N ALA A 258 2.60 28.49 -1.77
CA ALA A 258 2.34 27.76 -3.00
C ALA A 258 3.60 27.14 -3.58
N TRP A 259 3.42 26.14 -4.41
CA TRP A 259 4.42 25.68 -5.35
C TRP A 259 4.30 26.48 -6.64
N GLU A 260 5.33 27.26 -6.98
CA GLU A 260 5.35 28.02 -8.23
C GLU A 260 5.92 27.19 -9.36
N ILE A 261 5.22 27.15 -10.49
CA ILE A 261 5.70 26.63 -11.77
C ILE A 261 5.96 27.83 -12.68
N LYS A 262 7.17 27.91 -13.22
CA LYS A 262 7.54 28.92 -14.21
C LYS A 262 7.82 28.25 -15.55
N ASP A 263 6.99 28.54 -16.53
CA ASP A 263 7.19 28.14 -17.92
C ASP A 263 7.66 29.33 -18.74
N TYR A 264 8.93 29.32 -19.13
CA TYR A 264 9.55 30.37 -19.95
C TYR A 264 9.50 30.07 -21.46
N GLY A 265 8.69 29.12 -21.93
CA GLY A 265 8.75 28.52 -23.26
C GLY A 265 8.84 29.47 -24.48
N THR A 266 9.93 29.33 -25.24
CA THR A 266 10.11 29.37 -26.73
C THR A 266 11.56 29.67 -27.13
N THR A 267 12.39 30.18 -26.21
CA THR A 267 13.74 30.70 -26.53
C THR A 267 14.91 29.97 -25.88
N ASP A 268 14.65 29.07 -24.94
CA ASP A 268 15.67 28.30 -24.24
C ASP A 268 15.73 26.86 -24.79
N ALA A 269 16.92 26.27 -24.90
CA ALA A 269 17.07 24.84 -25.19
C ALA A 269 16.42 23.95 -24.09
N GLN A 270 15.97 24.60 -23.01
CA GLN A 270 15.27 24.09 -21.84
C GLN A 270 13.74 24.22 -21.92
N GLY A 271 13.19 24.87 -22.96
CA GLY A 271 11.75 25.01 -23.19
C GLY A 271 11.08 23.64 -23.21
N GLY A 272 10.15 23.43 -22.29
CA GLY A 272 9.61 22.10 -22.08
C GLY A 272 8.53 22.05 -21.02
N ILE A 273 7.67 21.06 -21.19
CA ILE A 273 6.78 20.50 -20.17
C ILE A 273 7.45 20.54 -18.78
N ARG A 274 6.80 21.16 -17.79
CA ARG A 274 7.17 21.21 -16.37
C ARG A 274 5.92 20.86 -15.55
N GLN A 275 5.63 19.56 -15.44
CA GLN A 275 4.40 19.10 -14.82
C GLN A 275 4.63 18.00 -13.81
N TYR A 276 3.76 17.98 -12.80
CA TYR A 276 3.63 16.89 -11.86
C TYR A 276 2.47 16.00 -12.26
N HIS A 277 2.64 14.69 -12.15
CA HIS A 277 1.60 13.72 -12.46
C HIS A 277 1.55 12.61 -11.41
N TYR A 278 0.34 12.09 -11.18
CA TYR A 278 0.07 10.97 -10.31
C TYR A 278 -0.61 9.86 -11.12
N PRO A 279 0.03 8.70 -11.34
CA PRO A 279 -0.55 7.62 -12.11
C PRO A 279 -1.73 6.99 -11.36
N LEU A 280 -2.77 6.59 -12.09
CA LEU A 280 -3.96 5.97 -11.51
C LEU A 280 -4.05 4.49 -11.86
N THR A 281 -4.33 3.66 -10.86
CA THR A 281 -4.58 2.22 -11.06
C THR A 281 -5.98 1.98 -11.63
N GLN A 282 -6.17 0.85 -12.32
CA GLN A 282 -7.48 0.49 -12.88
C GLN A 282 -8.59 0.45 -11.81
N ASP A 283 -8.27 0.01 -10.59
CA ASP A 283 -9.21 -0.01 -9.47
C ASP A 283 -9.69 1.39 -9.07
N LEU A 284 -8.80 2.39 -9.06
CA LEU A 284 -9.16 3.78 -8.77
C LEU A 284 -10.04 4.34 -9.87
N LEU A 285 -9.74 4.03 -11.14
CA LEU A 285 -10.57 4.46 -12.28
C LEU A 285 -11.97 3.86 -12.23
N ASN A 286 -12.06 2.56 -11.92
CA ASN A 286 -13.35 1.87 -11.77
C ASN A 286 -14.19 2.49 -10.65
N LYS A 287 -13.56 2.80 -9.50
CA LYS A 287 -14.21 3.48 -8.38
C LYS A 287 -14.65 4.90 -8.73
N ALA A 288 -13.77 5.72 -9.31
CA ALA A 288 -14.08 7.09 -9.74
C ALA A 288 -15.20 7.14 -10.79
N THR A 289 -15.21 6.20 -11.73
CA THR A 289 -16.25 6.09 -12.77
C THR A 289 -17.61 5.69 -12.20
N LYS A 290 -17.61 4.87 -11.14
CA LYS A 290 -18.83 4.38 -10.49
C LYS A 290 -19.41 5.39 -9.49
N SER A 291 -18.56 5.99 -8.66
CA SER A 291 -18.99 6.83 -7.54
C SER A 291 -18.96 8.32 -7.83
N GLY A 292 -18.32 8.74 -8.94
CA GLY A 292 -18.02 10.15 -9.16
C GLY A 292 -16.67 10.54 -8.58
N TRP A 293 -16.18 11.70 -8.99
CA TRP A 293 -14.92 12.26 -8.51
C TRP A 293 -14.97 13.79 -8.51
N LYS A 294 -14.09 14.41 -7.74
CA LYS A 294 -13.87 15.86 -7.76
C LYS A 294 -12.40 16.17 -7.96
N LEU A 295 -12.13 17.10 -8.87
CA LEU A 295 -10.83 17.73 -9.06
C LEU A 295 -10.92 19.18 -8.60
N SER A 296 -10.22 19.53 -7.54
CA SER A 296 -10.15 20.88 -6.99
C SER A 296 -8.74 21.44 -7.15
N ILE A 297 -8.63 22.66 -7.65
CA ILE A 297 -7.35 23.36 -7.80
C ILE A 297 -7.46 24.79 -7.31
N ARG A 298 -6.56 25.18 -6.40
CA ARG A 298 -6.38 26.58 -6.00
C ARG A 298 -5.08 27.09 -6.60
N VAL A 299 -5.22 27.98 -7.57
CA VAL A 299 -4.09 28.52 -8.33
C VAL A 299 -4.20 30.04 -8.48
N LYS A 300 -3.05 30.71 -8.43
CA LYS A 300 -2.88 32.13 -8.76
C LYS A 300 -2.04 32.25 -10.02
N ILE A 301 -2.54 32.99 -11.00
CA ILE A 301 -1.80 33.31 -12.23
C ILE A 301 -0.97 34.56 -11.95
N VAL A 302 0.33 34.47 -12.17
CA VAL A 302 1.28 35.52 -11.78
C VAL A 302 1.59 36.45 -12.95
N GLU A 303 1.57 35.93 -14.17
CA GLU A 303 1.89 36.71 -15.36
C GLU A 303 0.65 37.34 -16.00
N PRO A 304 0.62 38.68 -16.19
CA PRO A 304 -0.57 39.38 -16.69
C PRO A 304 -0.84 39.12 -18.18
N LYS A 305 0.08 38.46 -18.90
CA LYS A 305 -0.03 38.15 -20.33
C LYS A 305 -0.16 36.65 -20.62
N ASP A 306 -0.33 35.82 -19.59
CA ASP A 306 -0.50 34.38 -19.75
C ASP A 306 -1.79 34.10 -20.54
N GLN A 307 -1.69 33.33 -21.64
CA GLN A 307 -2.84 33.02 -22.47
C GLN A 307 -3.60 31.82 -21.90
N LEU A 308 -4.83 31.62 -22.36
CA LEU A 308 -5.55 30.38 -22.05
C LEU A 308 -5.03 29.27 -22.97
N ASP A 309 -3.92 28.66 -22.59
CA ASP A 309 -3.29 27.53 -23.27
C ASP A 309 -2.78 26.48 -22.26
N TYR A 310 -1.83 25.63 -22.65
CA TYR A 310 -1.31 24.57 -21.79
C TYR A 310 -0.11 25.00 -20.91
N SER A 311 0.25 26.28 -20.89
CA SER A 311 1.33 26.85 -20.06
C SER A 311 1.07 26.63 -18.57
N ILE A 312 -0.17 26.80 -18.11
CA ILE A 312 -0.60 26.59 -16.74
C ILE A 312 -1.90 25.80 -16.78
N PHE A 313 -1.90 24.56 -16.29
CA PHE A 313 -3.04 23.67 -16.45
C PHE A 313 -3.19 22.69 -15.27
N CYS A 314 -4.36 22.05 -15.23
CA CYS A 314 -4.63 20.89 -14.41
C CYS A 314 -5.53 19.90 -15.17
N ARG A 315 -5.32 18.60 -14.97
CA ARG A 315 -5.97 17.54 -15.73
C ARG A 315 -6.27 16.32 -14.87
N TYR A 316 -7.41 15.70 -15.13
CA TYR A 316 -7.66 14.30 -14.83
C TYR A 316 -7.86 13.55 -16.15
N SER A 317 -7.13 12.46 -16.36
CA SER A 317 -7.24 11.57 -17.52
C SER A 317 -7.55 10.15 -17.06
N LYS A 318 -8.48 9.50 -17.75
CA LYS A 318 -8.82 8.09 -17.51
C LYS A 318 -8.30 7.15 -18.62
N GLY A 319 -7.35 7.60 -19.43
CA GLY A 319 -6.96 6.91 -20.65
C GLY A 319 -7.40 7.73 -21.86
N ASN A 320 -8.36 7.18 -22.61
CA ASN A 320 -8.92 7.76 -23.84
C ASN A 320 -9.80 9.02 -23.66
N TRP A 321 -9.86 9.59 -22.46
CA TRP A 321 -10.70 10.74 -22.16
C TRP A 321 -10.11 11.55 -21.01
N SER A 322 -10.13 12.87 -21.16
CA SER A 322 -9.55 13.81 -20.20
C SER A 322 -10.50 14.96 -19.88
N TRP A 323 -10.35 15.51 -18.69
CA TRP A 323 -10.96 16.77 -18.26
C TRP A 323 -9.82 17.71 -17.91
N THR A 324 -9.62 18.72 -18.76
CA THR A 324 -8.47 19.63 -18.66
C THR A 324 -8.95 21.05 -18.44
N MET A 325 -8.40 21.70 -17.42
CA MET A 325 -8.51 23.13 -17.16
C MET A 325 -7.18 23.78 -17.52
N CYS A 326 -7.24 24.81 -18.36
CA CYS A 326 -6.16 25.71 -18.73
C CYS A 326 -6.39 27.05 -18.05
N PHE A 327 -5.37 27.66 -17.47
CA PHE A 327 -5.50 28.89 -16.71
C PHE A 327 -4.66 30.00 -17.34
N GLY A 328 -5.18 31.22 -17.29
CA GLY A 328 -4.51 32.38 -17.88
C GLY A 328 -5.28 33.66 -17.61
N ILE A 329 -4.91 34.72 -18.32
CA ILE A 329 -5.53 36.05 -18.21
C ILE A 329 -6.26 36.38 -19.51
N LYS A 330 -7.54 36.76 -19.41
CA LYS A 330 -8.34 37.23 -20.54
C LYS A 330 -9.01 38.56 -20.21
N GLU A 331 -8.75 39.57 -21.04
CA GLU A 331 -9.26 40.93 -20.85
C GLU A 331 -8.93 41.50 -19.45
N GLY A 332 -7.70 41.23 -18.98
CA GLY A 332 -7.22 41.71 -17.67
C GLY A 332 -7.85 41.01 -16.47
N LYS A 333 -8.55 39.88 -16.64
CA LYS A 333 -9.10 39.07 -15.56
C LYS A 333 -8.55 37.66 -15.60
N ALA A 334 -8.40 37.03 -14.43
CA ALA A 334 -8.14 35.60 -14.37
C ALA A 334 -9.25 34.84 -15.10
N ALA A 335 -8.88 33.78 -15.81
CA ALA A 335 -9.81 32.98 -16.57
C ALA A 335 -9.39 31.51 -16.54
N VAL A 336 -10.38 30.64 -16.73
CA VAL A 336 -10.19 29.21 -17.00
C VAL A 336 -10.76 28.88 -18.36
N GLY A 337 -10.01 28.12 -19.13
CA GLY A 337 -10.41 27.51 -20.39
C GLY A 337 -10.55 26.01 -20.21
N LEU A 338 -11.69 25.46 -20.64
CA LEU A 338 -11.94 24.02 -20.61
C LEU A 338 -11.70 23.44 -22.00
N GLN A 339 -10.81 22.45 -22.12
CA GLN A 339 -10.51 21.85 -23.41
C GLN A 339 -11.72 21.04 -23.91
N SER A 340 -12.28 21.42 -25.05
CA SER A 340 -13.30 20.65 -25.76
C SER A 340 -12.76 20.14 -27.09
N GLY A 341 -13.33 19.05 -27.61
CA GLY A 341 -13.00 18.51 -28.94
C GLY A 341 -11.55 18.03 -29.07
N GLN A 342 -10.89 18.26 -30.19
CA GLN A 342 -9.46 17.93 -30.36
C GLN A 342 -8.54 18.99 -29.76
N LYS A 343 -7.29 18.60 -29.47
CA LYS A 343 -6.25 19.52 -28.98
C LYS A 343 -6.11 20.71 -29.94
N GLY A 344 -6.16 21.93 -29.40
CA GLY A 344 -6.08 23.17 -30.18
C GLY A 344 -7.42 23.72 -30.65
N GLU A 345 -8.53 23.03 -30.39
CA GLU A 345 -9.86 23.60 -30.55
C GLU A 345 -10.16 24.68 -29.49
N LYS A 346 -11.17 25.50 -29.78
CA LYS A 346 -11.60 26.63 -28.95
C LYS A 346 -11.96 26.19 -27.53
N LEU A 347 -11.35 26.83 -26.53
CA LEU A 347 -11.65 26.59 -25.13
C LEU A 347 -13.00 27.20 -24.72
N ILE A 348 -13.79 26.46 -23.93
CA ILE A 348 -14.93 27.05 -23.20
C ILE A 348 -14.35 27.91 -22.09
N THR A 349 -14.56 29.22 -22.17
CA THR A 349 -13.88 30.18 -21.29
C THR A 349 -14.82 30.76 -20.23
N HIS A 350 -14.37 30.78 -18.98
CA HIS A 350 -15.02 31.50 -17.89
C HIS A 350 -14.05 32.50 -17.27
N LYS A 351 -14.51 33.76 -17.11
CA LYS A 351 -13.75 34.85 -16.48
C LYS A 351 -14.11 34.94 -15.00
N VAL A 352 -13.12 35.11 -14.14
CA VAL A 352 -13.32 35.33 -12.71
C VAL A 352 -13.68 36.81 -12.48
N PRO A 353 -14.63 37.14 -11.57
CA PRO A 353 -14.99 38.53 -11.30
C PRO A 353 -13.84 39.39 -10.76
N SER A 354 -12.99 38.80 -9.92
CA SER A 354 -11.82 39.42 -9.31
C SER A 354 -10.63 39.54 -10.27
N GLY A 355 -9.75 40.50 -10.00
CA GLY A 355 -8.61 40.83 -10.85
C GLY A 355 -7.59 39.68 -11.02
N PRO A 356 -6.59 39.88 -11.91
CA PRO A 356 -5.79 38.80 -12.50
C PRO A 356 -4.76 38.15 -11.57
N ASN A 357 -4.54 38.66 -10.35
CA ASN A 357 -3.44 38.23 -9.48
C ASN A 357 -3.92 37.73 -8.10
N ASN A 358 -5.08 37.07 -8.03
CA ASN A 358 -5.56 36.45 -6.81
C ASN A 358 -5.60 34.93 -6.96
N TYR A 359 -5.59 34.22 -5.82
CA TYR A 359 -5.90 32.81 -5.79
C TYR A 359 -7.38 32.58 -6.05
N HIS A 360 -7.68 31.64 -6.94
CA HIS A 360 -9.04 31.18 -7.24
C HIS A 360 -9.13 29.68 -7.07
N LEU A 361 -10.25 29.21 -6.52
CA LEU A 361 -10.56 27.79 -6.42
C LEU A 361 -11.42 27.39 -7.62
N TYR A 362 -10.87 26.54 -8.48
CA TYR A 362 -11.57 25.94 -9.60
C TYR A 362 -11.87 24.48 -9.25
N GLU A 363 -13.09 24.04 -9.52
CA GLU A 363 -13.48 22.65 -9.24
C GLU A 363 -14.24 22.04 -10.41
N LEU A 364 -13.92 20.78 -10.72
CA LEU A 364 -14.71 19.91 -11.59
C LEU A 364 -15.31 18.80 -10.73
N VAL A 365 -16.63 18.66 -10.75
CA VAL A 365 -17.37 17.62 -10.01
C VAL A 365 -18.04 16.69 -11.00
N TYR A 366 -17.50 15.49 -11.19
CA TYR A 366 -18.02 14.50 -12.13
C TYR A 366 -19.21 13.74 -11.56
N ASP A 367 -20.31 13.77 -12.30
CA ASP A 367 -21.49 12.97 -12.01
C ASP A 367 -21.50 11.69 -12.88
N PRO A 368 -21.45 10.50 -12.27
CA PRO A 368 -21.44 9.24 -13.01
C PRO A 368 -22.76 8.96 -13.73
N ASN A 369 -23.86 9.66 -13.43
CA ASN A 369 -25.14 9.46 -14.12
C ASN A 369 -25.18 10.22 -15.45
N THR A 370 -24.83 11.50 -15.44
CA THR A 370 -24.82 12.34 -16.65
C THR A 370 -23.54 12.23 -17.48
N LYS A 371 -22.48 11.64 -16.89
CA LYS A 371 -21.13 11.55 -17.49
C LYS A 371 -20.52 12.92 -17.80
N GLN A 372 -20.95 13.97 -17.09
CA GLN A 372 -20.44 15.33 -17.22
C GLN A 372 -19.90 15.84 -15.88
N CYS A 373 -18.98 16.80 -15.93
CA CYS A 373 -18.54 17.56 -14.78
C CYS A 373 -19.40 18.82 -14.61
N SER A 374 -19.81 19.15 -13.40
CA SER A 374 -20.19 20.53 -13.06
C SER A 374 -18.93 21.35 -12.81
N VAL A 375 -18.89 22.59 -13.31
CA VAL A 375 -17.73 23.47 -13.20
C VAL A 375 -18.01 24.56 -12.17
N TYR A 376 -17.14 24.69 -11.17
CA TYR A 376 -17.24 25.71 -10.14
C TYR A 376 -16.01 26.61 -10.13
N ILE A 377 -16.23 27.91 -9.91
CA ILE A 377 -15.17 28.89 -9.65
C ILE A 377 -15.57 29.65 -8.40
N ASP A 378 -14.73 29.59 -7.37
CA ASP A 378 -14.98 30.17 -6.05
C ASP A 378 -16.37 29.81 -5.50
N GLY A 379 -16.77 28.54 -5.69
CA GLY A 379 -18.05 27.99 -5.25
C GLY A 379 -19.26 28.32 -6.13
N THR A 380 -19.12 29.17 -7.16
CA THR A 380 -20.19 29.50 -8.11
C THR A 380 -20.20 28.53 -9.27
N ASN A 381 -21.36 27.98 -9.65
CA ASN A 381 -21.50 27.06 -10.79
C ASN A 381 -21.53 27.82 -12.14
N TYR A 382 -20.69 27.40 -13.09
CA TYR A 382 -20.54 28.00 -14.41
C TYR A 382 -21.06 27.13 -15.57
N GLY A 383 -21.63 25.96 -15.27
CA GLY A 383 -22.22 25.04 -16.24
C GLY A 383 -21.63 23.64 -16.18
N THR A 384 -21.77 22.90 -17.28
CA THR A 384 -21.29 21.52 -17.40
C THR A 384 -20.16 21.37 -18.42
N TYR A 385 -19.33 20.36 -18.22
CA TYR A 385 -18.16 20.07 -19.03
C TYR A 385 -18.02 18.56 -19.25
N ALA A 386 -18.12 18.12 -20.51
CA ALA A 386 -18.06 16.71 -20.86
C ALA A 386 -16.64 16.12 -20.88
N GLY A 387 -15.60 16.95 -20.85
CA GLY A 387 -14.24 16.52 -21.17
C GLY A 387 -13.99 16.43 -22.67
N TRP A 388 -12.91 15.76 -23.05
CA TRP A 388 -12.50 15.61 -24.45
C TRP A 388 -11.73 14.30 -24.68
N ASN A 389 -11.65 13.87 -25.94
CA ASN A 389 -10.87 12.70 -26.35
C ASN A 389 -9.37 13.02 -26.29
N ASP A 390 -8.64 12.32 -25.44
CA ASP A 390 -7.21 12.47 -25.23
C ASP A 390 -6.61 11.07 -25.11
N ASP A 391 -5.44 10.82 -25.69
CA ASP A 391 -4.83 9.48 -25.72
C ASP A 391 -3.63 9.44 -24.78
N LEU A 392 -3.87 9.77 -23.51
CA LEU A 392 -2.85 9.73 -22.46
C LEU A 392 -3.13 8.57 -21.49
N PRO A 393 -2.10 7.98 -20.87
CA PRO A 393 -2.31 7.01 -19.80
C PRO A 393 -3.15 7.60 -18.66
N PRO A 394 -3.86 6.81 -17.84
CA PRO A 394 -4.65 7.35 -16.74
C PRO A 394 -3.81 8.03 -15.66
N HIS A 395 -4.08 9.31 -15.36
CA HIS A 395 -3.35 10.10 -14.37
C HIS A 395 -4.11 11.35 -13.93
N VAL A 396 -3.67 11.95 -12.82
CA VAL A 396 -3.93 13.37 -12.50
C VAL A 396 -2.66 14.15 -12.79
N ALA A 397 -2.72 15.31 -13.44
CA ALA A 397 -1.57 16.16 -13.69
C ALA A 397 -1.85 17.64 -13.45
N TRP A 398 -0.79 18.40 -13.17
CA TRP A 398 -0.82 19.86 -13.05
C TRP A 398 0.57 20.45 -13.31
N GLY A 399 0.62 21.74 -13.64
CA GLY A 399 1.86 22.46 -13.96
C GLY A 399 1.80 23.07 -15.35
N ALA A 400 2.85 22.90 -16.15
CA ALA A 400 2.99 23.40 -17.51
C ALA A 400 3.19 22.24 -18.51
N SER A 401 2.40 22.21 -19.58
CA SER A 401 2.44 21.15 -20.59
C SER A 401 2.45 21.64 -22.04
N ASP A 402 2.68 22.94 -22.26
CA ASP A 402 3.03 23.46 -23.58
C ASP A 402 4.56 23.57 -23.72
N ASN A 403 5.07 23.44 -24.94
CA ASN A 403 6.49 23.68 -25.23
C ASN A 403 6.70 25.04 -25.91
N THR A 404 5.62 25.71 -26.28
CA THR A 404 5.61 26.93 -27.11
C THR A 404 4.91 28.11 -26.43
N ALA A 405 4.31 27.87 -25.28
CA ALA A 405 3.69 28.92 -24.47
C ALA A 405 4.58 29.27 -23.27
N THR A 406 4.33 30.44 -22.71
CA THR A 406 4.94 30.91 -21.46
C THR A 406 3.84 31.11 -20.45
N GLY A 407 4.08 30.78 -19.19
CA GLY A 407 3.12 31.01 -18.13
C GLY A 407 3.72 30.86 -16.75
N ARG A 408 3.08 31.46 -15.75
CA ARG A 408 3.49 31.36 -14.35
C ARG A 408 2.29 31.17 -13.46
N GLY A 409 2.25 30.04 -12.77
CA GLY A 409 1.18 29.65 -11.88
C GLY A 409 1.72 29.26 -10.52
N ARG A 410 1.06 29.75 -9.47
CA ARG A 410 1.31 29.36 -8.08
C ARG A 410 0.19 28.46 -7.62
N TYR A 411 0.52 27.20 -7.39
CA TYR A 411 -0.42 26.16 -6.98
C TYR A 411 -0.38 26.05 -5.46
N ASN A 412 -1.45 26.46 -4.78
CA ASN A 412 -1.61 26.24 -3.34
C ASN A 412 -2.30 24.90 -3.05
N LEU A 413 -3.16 24.43 -3.95
CA LEU A 413 -3.88 23.18 -3.78
C LEU A 413 -4.06 22.52 -5.14
N VAL A 414 -3.75 21.23 -5.22
CA VAL A 414 -4.27 20.34 -6.27
C VAL A 414 -4.77 19.08 -5.59
N LYS A 415 -6.07 18.84 -5.67
CA LYS A 415 -6.72 17.73 -4.98
C LYS A 415 -7.62 16.98 -5.94
N TRP A 416 -7.45 15.66 -6.00
CA TRP A 416 -8.38 14.75 -6.65
C TRP A 416 -8.91 13.75 -5.64
N GLU A 417 -10.23 13.61 -5.57
CA GLU A 417 -10.89 12.67 -4.64
C GLU A 417 -12.04 11.92 -5.31
N ILE A 418 -12.25 10.67 -4.90
CA ILE A 418 -13.41 9.86 -5.27
C ILE A 418 -14.56 10.23 -4.33
N LEU A 419 -15.73 10.56 -4.88
CA LEU A 419 -16.91 10.88 -4.09
C LEU A 419 -17.52 9.60 -3.50
N LYS A 420 -18.27 9.72 -2.40
CA LYS A 420 -18.86 8.59 -1.69
C LYS A 420 -20.18 8.14 -2.29
#